data_AF-A0A3D5KNT8-F1
#
_entry.id   AF-A0A3D5KNT8-F1
#
_cell.length_a   1.000
_cell.length_b   1.000
_cell.length_c   1.000
_cell.angle_alpha   90.00
_cell.angle_beta   90.00
_cell.angle_gamma   90.00
#
_symmetry.space_group_name_H-M   'P 1'
#
loop_
_entity.id
_entity.type
_entity.pdbx_description
1 polymer ?
#
loop_
_entity_poly.entity_id
_entity_poly.type
_entity_poly.pdbx_seq_one_letter_code
_entity_poly.pdbx_strand_id
1 'polypeptide(L)'
;MIKASPNQNDIEKATKFLDSLRRKLMKDSIKFEQAAKLFSDDKLTKGHSGFFTDPDGSMKVAIDKTLDPAVYFVIDTMKVGRYSPPLQYRTDEQKEAVRIIYFKAKLSPHLANLTDDWHRIQSAALAEKKDKAINKWFIKARQDVFINIDSTYDHCKILE
;
A
#
# COMPACT_ATOMS: atom_id res chain seq x y z
N MET A 1 24.95 8.38 11.65
CA MET A 1 25.05 7.08 10.95
C MET A 1 25.48 7.35 9.52
N ILE A 2 26.61 6.80 9.09
CA ILE A 2 27.05 6.85 7.69
C ILE A 2 26.17 5.86 6.93
N LYS A 3 25.29 6.36 6.06
CA LYS A 3 24.52 5.50 5.14
C LYS A 3 25.33 5.37 3.85
N ALA A 4 25.75 4.16 3.52
CA ALA A 4 26.38 3.89 2.24
C ALA A 4 25.35 4.04 1.12
N SER A 5 25.67 4.84 0.11
CA SER A 5 24.89 4.94 -1.13
C SER A 5 25.39 3.90 -2.12
N PRO A 6 24.51 3.17 -2.83
CA PRO A 6 24.92 2.23 -3.87
C PRO A 6 25.75 2.93 -4.94
N ASN A 7 26.82 2.28 -5.40
CA ASN A 7 27.55 2.74 -6.58
C ASN A 7 27.02 2.03 -7.85
N GLN A 8 27.49 2.47 -9.02
CA GLN A 8 27.06 1.92 -10.30
C GLN A 8 27.28 0.40 -10.42
N ASN A 9 28.39 -0.12 -9.89
CA ASN A 9 28.70 -1.55 -9.94
C ASN A 9 27.71 -2.37 -9.08
N ASP A 10 27.24 -1.81 -7.96
CA ASP A 10 26.23 -2.46 -7.13
C ASP A 10 24.88 -2.55 -7.86
N ILE A 11 24.49 -1.49 -8.56
CA ILE A 11 23.27 -1.46 -9.38
C ILE A 11 23.37 -2.47 -10.54
N GLU A 12 24.52 -2.58 -11.20
CA GLU A 12 24.74 -3.56 -12.26
C GLU A 12 24.67 -5.01 -11.75
N LYS A 13 25.26 -5.29 -10.58
CA LYS A 13 25.17 -6.61 -9.94
C LYS A 13 23.74 -6.97 -9.59
N ALA A 14 23.00 -6.04 -8.97
CA ALA A 14 21.59 -6.23 -8.64
C ALA A 14 20.74 -6.47 -9.90
N THR A 15 21.01 -5.72 -10.97
CA THR A 15 20.33 -5.87 -12.26
C THR A 15 20.58 -7.27 -12.87
N LYS A 16 21.83 -7.74 -12.90
CA LYS A 16 22.19 -9.09 -13.41
C LYS A 16 21.59 -10.21 -12.57
N PHE A 17 21.55 -10.03 -11.25
CA PHE A 17 20.92 -10.97 -10.34
C PHE A 17 19.41 -11.08 -10.61
N LEU A 18 18.72 -9.94 -10.66
CA LEU A 18 17.29 -9.90 -10.93
C LEU A 18 16.94 -10.45 -12.32
N ASP A 19 17.74 -10.14 -13.35
CA ASP A 19 17.56 -10.72 -14.68
C ASP A 19 17.63 -12.27 -14.67
N SER A 20 18.57 -12.81 -13.89
CA SER A 20 18.67 -14.27 -13.68
C SER A 20 17.49 -14.84 -12.90
N LEU A 21 17.01 -14.14 -11.87
CA LEU A 21 15.84 -14.53 -11.10
C LEU A 21 14.58 -14.51 -11.98
N ARG A 22 14.42 -13.48 -12.82
CA ARG A 22 13.32 -13.36 -13.79
C ARG A 22 13.26 -14.55 -14.74
N ARG A 23 14.41 -15.01 -15.26
CA ARG A 23 14.46 -16.21 -16.10
C ARG A 23 13.95 -17.45 -15.36
N LYS A 24 14.25 -17.60 -14.06
CA LYS A 24 13.74 -18.71 -13.25
C LYS A 24 12.23 -18.61 -13.01
N LEU A 25 11.73 -17.40 -12.76
CA LEU A 25 10.29 -17.12 -12.63
C LEU A 25 9.53 -17.43 -13.92
N MET A 26 10.09 -17.07 -15.08
CA MET A 26 9.47 -17.35 -16.39
C MET A 26 9.48 -18.83 -16.77
N LYS A 27 10.37 -19.64 -16.17
CA LYS A 27 10.44 -21.09 -16.33
C LYS A 27 9.69 -21.86 -15.25
N ASP A 28 8.95 -21.15 -14.38
CA ASP A 28 8.24 -21.70 -13.22
C ASP A 28 9.11 -22.54 -12.26
N SER A 29 10.43 -22.31 -12.26
CA SER A 29 11.37 -23.01 -11.38
C SER A 29 11.27 -22.52 -9.92
N ILE A 30 10.64 -21.36 -9.70
CA ILE A 30 10.32 -20.78 -8.40
C ILE A 30 9.08 -19.91 -8.55
N LYS A 31 8.16 -19.93 -7.57
CA LYS A 31 6.99 -19.04 -7.56
C LYS A 31 7.40 -17.61 -7.18
N PHE A 32 6.72 -16.60 -7.72
CA PHE A 32 7.03 -15.20 -7.42
C PHE A 32 6.93 -14.89 -5.92
N GLU A 33 5.88 -15.38 -5.26
CA GLU A 33 5.66 -15.18 -3.83
C GLU A 33 6.81 -15.74 -2.98
N GLN A 34 7.38 -16.87 -3.40
CA GLN A 34 8.53 -17.49 -2.74
C GLN A 34 9.81 -16.70 -3.01
N ALA A 35 10.03 -16.29 -4.26
CA ALA A 35 11.18 -15.48 -4.64
C ALA A 35 11.19 -14.14 -3.88
N ALA A 36 10.04 -13.49 -3.73
CA ALA A 36 9.91 -12.26 -2.96
C ALA A 36 10.28 -12.46 -1.49
N LYS A 37 9.81 -13.55 -0.86
CA LYS A 37 10.17 -13.86 0.54
C LYS A 37 11.66 -14.16 0.74
N LEU A 38 12.29 -14.82 -0.23
CA LEU A 38 13.70 -15.21 -0.12
C LEU A 38 14.66 -14.08 -0.47
N PHE A 39 14.35 -13.30 -1.51
CA PHE A 39 15.31 -12.40 -2.15
C PHE A 39 14.92 -10.93 -2.12
N SER A 40 13.71 -10.56 -1.71
CA SER A 40 13.37 -9.13 -1.60
C SER A 40 14.04 -8.51 -0.38
N ASP A 41 14.64 -7.35 -0.59
CA ASP A 41 15.18 -6.48 0.46
C ASP A 41 14.16 -5.44 0.94
N ASP A 42 13.05 -5.27 0.22
CA ASP A 42 11.94 -4.42 0.64
C ASP A 42 11.11 -5.13 1.72
N LYS A 43 11.29 -4.69 2.97
CA LYS A 43 10.62 -5.27 4.14
C LYS A 43 9.10 -5.13 4.08
N LEU A 44 8.57 -4.07 3.48
CA LEU A 44 7.13 -3.79 3.44
C LEU A 44 6.40 -4.83 2.59
N THR A 45 6.90 -5.07 1.38
CA THR A 45 6.29 -6.04 0.46
C THR A 45 6.74 -7.48 0.75
N LYS A 46 7.96 -7.70 1.29
CA LYS A 46 8.45 -9.05 1.63
C LYS A 46 7.54 -9.79 2.60
N GLY A 47 7.04 -9.12 3.64
CA GLY A 47 6.07 -9.69 4.59
C GLY A 47 4.77 -10.14 3.91
N HIS A 48 4.40 -9.46 2.84
CA HIS A 48 3.23 -9.75 2.01
C HIS A 48 3.59 -10.53 0.73
N SER A 49 4.69 -11.29 0.73
CA SER A 49 5.10 -12.10 -0.44
C SER A 49 5.27 -11.33 -1.76
N GLY A 50 5.63 -10.05 -1.66
CA GLY A 50 5.80 -9.14 -2.81
C GLY A 50 4.52 -8.42 -3.24
N PHE A 51 3.41 -8.54 -2.51
CA PHE A 51 2.21 -7.75 -2.77
C PHE A 51 2.38 -6.31 -2.29
N PHE A 52 1.98 -5.37 -3.14
CA PHE A 52 1.60 -4.04 -2.68
C PHE A 52 0.28 -4.14 -1.90
N THR A 53 0.15 -3.34 -0.85
CA THR A 53 -1.02 -3.33 0.03
C THR A 53 -1.60 -1.94 0.12
N ASP A 54 -2.92 -1.85 0.14
CA ASP A 54 -3.63 -0.62 0.48
C ASP A 54 -3.51 -0.30 1.98
N PRO A 55 -3.80 0.95 2.41
CA PRO A 55 -3.83 1.33 3.81
C PRO A 55 -4.80 0.51 4.69
N ASP A 56 -5.81 -0.10 4.06
CA ASP A 56 -6.75 -1.02 4.73
C ASP A 56 -6.19 -2.45 4.91
N GLY A 57 -4.96 -2.71 4.46
CA GLY A 57 -4.30 -4.02 4.49
C GLY A 57 -4.67 -4.95 3.33
N SER A 58 -5.51 -4.50 2.39
CA SER A 58 -5.89 -5.27 1.21
C SER A 58 -4.72 -5.43 0.24
N MET A 59 -4.54 -6.61 -0.33
CA MET A 59 -3.63 -6.85 -1.48
C MET A 59 -4.22 -6.40 -2.82
N LYS A 60 -5.51 -6.03 -2.85
CA LYS A 60 -6.15 -5.36 -3.99
C LYS A 60 -5.87 -3.88 -3.84
N VAL A 61 -4.98 -3.34 -4.68
CA VAL A 61 -4.58 -1.92 -4.64
C VAL A 61 -5.40 -1.11 -5.63
N ALA A 62 -5.94 0.01 -5.18
CA ALA A 62 -6.65 0.95 -6.05
C ALA A 62 -5.66 1.75 -6.93
N ILE A 63 -5.81 1.63 -8.25
CA ILE A 63 -4.90 2.24 -9.23
C ILE A 63 -4.85 3.78 -9.09
N ASP A 64 -5.97 4.40 -8.74
CA ASP A 64 -6.17 5.85 -8.70
C ASP A 64 -5.75 6.51 -7.38
N LYS A 65 -5.52 5.74 -6.31
CA LYS A 65 -5.32 6.29 -4.96
C LYS A 65 -3.99 5.93 -4.32
N THR A 66 -3.57 4.69 -4.46
CA THR A 66 -2.53 4.11 -3.59
C THR A 66 -1.38 3.49 -4.36
N LEU A 67 -1.58 3.21 -5.65
CA LEU A 67 -0.51 2.70 -6.50
C LEU A 67 0.47 3.81 -6.89
N ASP A 68 1.76 3.55 -6.70
CA ASP A 68 2.85 4.41 -7.21
C ASP A 68 2.68 4.63 -8.73
N PRO A 69 2.61 5.89 -9.22
CA PRO A 69 2.50 6.18 -10.65
C PRO A 69 3.59 5.51 -11.50
N ALA A 70 4.82 5.39 -10.99
CA ALA A 70 5.89 4.70 -11.71
C ALA A 70 5.60 3.20 -11.87
N VAL A 71 4.93 2.58 -10.89
CA VAL A 71 4.44 1.19 -11.04
C VAL A 71 3.32 1.14 -12.06
N TYR A 72 2.38 2.10 -12.03
CA TYR A 72 1.27 2.16 -12.98
C TYR A 72 1.74 2.19 -14.43
N PHE A 73 2.67 3.09 -14.78
CA PHE A 73 3.18 3.19 -16.15
C PHE A 73 3.87 1.90 -16.63
N VAL A 74 4.53 1.18 -15.73
CA VAL A 74 5.13 -0.12 -16.06
C VAL A 74 4.04 -1.14 -16.37
N ILE A 75 3.06 -1.31 -15.48
CA ILE A 75 2.03 -2.35 -15.65
C ILE A 75 1.05 -2.04 -16.79
N ASP A 76 0.84 -0.77 -17.15
CA ASP A 76 -0.02 -0.35 -18.25
C ASP A 76 0.45 -0.92 -19.61
N THR A 77 1.78 -1.09 -19.76
CA THR A 77 2.39 -1.72 -20.94
C THR A 77 2.46 -3.24 -20.87
N MET A 78 2.05 -3.85 -19.75
CA MET A 78 2.23 -5.28 -19.47
C MET A 78 0.92 -6.06 -19.60
N LYS A 79 1.05 -7.33 -19.99
CA LYS A 79 -0.05 -8.30 -19.89
C LYS A 79 -0.11 -8.90 -18.48
N VAL A 80 -1.31 -9.17 -18.00
CA VAL A 80 -1.54 -9.92 -16.76
C VAL A 80 -0.79 -11.26 -16.83
N GLY A 81 -0.18 -11.67 -15.71
CA GLY A 81 0.67 -12.85 -15.60
C GLY A 81 2.12 -12.65 -16.07
N ARG A 82 2.55 -11.43 -16.42
CA ARG A 82 3.91 -11.15 -16.89
C ARG A 82 4.77 -10.42 -15.85
N TYR A 83 6.08 -10.57 -16.03
CA TYR A 83 7.12 -9.92 -15.23
C TYR A 83 7.81 -8.83 -16.04
N SER A 84 8.00 -7.65 -15.44
CA SER A 84 8.81 -6.58 -16.02
C SER A 84 10.28 -7.03 -16.19
N PRO A 85 11.08 -6.37 -17.03
CA PRO A 85 12.54 -6.43 -16.89
C PRO A 85 12.97 -5.87 -15.51
N PRO A 86 14.23 -6.05 -15.07
CA PRO A 86 14.76 -5.32 -13.92
C PRO A 86 14.68 -3.81 -14.17
N LEU A 87 14.11 -3.09 -13.21
CA LEU A 87 13.90 -1.64 -13.28
C LEU A 87 14.63 -0.98 -12.13
N GLN A 88 15.42 0.05 -12.43
CA GLN A 88 15.96 0.93 -11.40
C GLN A 88 14.83 1.80 -10.86
N TYR A 89 14.82 2.02 -9.55
CA TYR A 89 13.86 2.88 -8.88
C TYR A 89 14.50 3.44 -7.61
N ARG A 90 13.85 4.45 -7.03
CA ARG A 90 14.24 5.00 -5.74
C ARG A 90 13.30 4.50 -4.66
N THR A 91 13.85 3.96 -3.58
CA THR A 91 13.06 3.51 -2.42
C THR A 91 12.46 4.69 -1.67
N ASP A 92 11.49 4.43 -0.79
CA ASP A 92 10.92 5.44 0.11
C ASP A 92 11.99 6.11 1.00
N GLU A 93 13.05 5.37 1.34
CA GLU A 93 14.23 5.87 2.05
C GLU A 93 15.21 6.66 1.15
N GLN A 94 14.80 6.99 -0.07
CA GLN A 94 15.57 7.75 -1.06
C GLN A 94 16.86 7.05 -1.54
N LYS A 95 16.92 5.72 -1.46
CA LYS A 95 18.06 4.91 -1.95
C LYS A 95 17.81 4.43 -3.38
N GLU A 96 18.86 4.43 -4.20
CA GLU A 96 18.83 3.76 -5.49
C GLU A 96 18.69 2.24 -5.30
N ALA A 97 17.80 1.61 -6.05
CA ALA A 97 17.52 0.19 -5.95
C ALA A 97 17.05 -0.37 -7.29
N VAL A 98 16.96 -1.70 -7.39
CA VAL A 98 16.46 -2.38 -8.59
C VAL A 98 15.32 -3.33 -8.18
N ARG A 99 14.25 -3.38 -8.99
CA ARG A 99 13.09 -4.25 -8.74
C ARG A 99 12.61 -4.96 -10.02
N ILE A 100 11.84 -6.02 -9.83
CA ILE A 100 10.99 -6.62 -10.87
C ILE A 100 9.55 -6.52 -10.41
N ILE A 101 8.66 -6.16 -11.32
CA ILE A 101 7.22 -6.05 -11.07
C ILE A 101 6.52 -7.24 -11.70
N TYR A 102 5.65 -7.90 -10.95
CA TYR A 102 4.77 -8.97 -11.43
C TYR A 102 3.34 -8.45 -11.55
N PHE A 103 2.79 -8.42 -12.76
CA PHE A 103 1.41 -7.99 -12.97
C PHE A 103 0.45 -9.16 -12.75
N LYS A 104 0.12 -9.46 -11.49
CA LYS A 104 -0.64 -10.68 -11.13
C LYS A 104 -2.07 -10.71 -11.68
N ALA A 105 -2.81 -9.63 -11.52
CA ALA A 105 -4.23 -9.55 -11.91
C ALA A 105 -4.65 -8.10 -12.10
N LYS A 106 -5.67 -7.88 -12.94
CA LYS A 106 -6.38 -6.62 -13.08
C LYS A 106 -7.86 -6.89 -12.85
N LEU A 107 -8.46 -6.18 -11.90
CA LEU A 107 -9.90 -6.19 -11.68
C LEU A 107 -10.52 -5.05 -12.50
N SER A 108 -11.57 -5.35 -13.25
CA SER A 108 -12.31 -4.32 -13.98
C SER A 108 -13.03 -3.39 -13.02
N PRO A 109 -13.17 -2.09 -13.36
CA PRO A 109 -14.04 -1.19 -12.61
C PRO A 109 -15.45 -1.77 -12.48
N HIS A 110 -15.99 -1.78 -11.26
CA HIS A 110 -17.32 -2.27 -10.95
C HIS A 110 -17.93 -1.40 -9.85
N LEU A 111 -19.27 -1.42 -9.75
CA LEU A 111 -19.95 -0.87 -8.60
C LEU A 111 -19.68 -1.77 -7.39
N ALA A 112 -19.38 -1.14 -6.25
CA ALA A 112 -19.08 -1.86 -5.02
C ALA A 112 -20.22 -2.83 -4.68
N ASN A 113 -19.86 -4.08 -4.43
CA ASN A 113 -20.83 -5.13 -4.14
C ASN A 113 -20.38 -6.01 -2.96
N LEU A 114 -21.35 -6.64 -2.30
CA LEU A 114 -21.07 -7.44 -1.10
C LEU A 114 -20.29 -8.73 -1.40
N THR A 115 -20.27 -9.19 -2.65
CA THR A 115 -19.54 -10.40 -3.03
C THR A 115 -18.04 -10.13 -3.14
N ASP A 116 -17.66 -9.05 -3.83
CA ASP A 116 -16.27 -8.74 -4.17
C ASP A 116 -15.58 -7.83 -3.14
N ASP A 117 -16.35 -6.98 -2.46
CA ASP A 117 -15.87 -5.89 -1.61
C ASP A 117 -16.31 -5.98 -0.15
N TRP A 118 -16.76 -7.17 0.30
CA TRP A 118 -17.28 -7.36 1.66
C TRP A 118 -16.39 -6.74 2.74
N HIS A 119 -15.08 -7.00 2.72
CA HIS A 119 -14.14 -6.48 3.72
C HIS A 119 -14.04 -4.95 3.75
N ARG A 120 -14.11 -4.31 2.58
CA ARG A 120 -14.08 -2.83 2.48
C ARG A 120 -15.38 -2.23 2.98
N ILE A 121 -16.50 -2.80 2.56
CA ILE A 121 -17.84 -2.36 2.99
C ILE A 121 -18.01 -2.56 4.50
N GLN A 122 -17.57 -3.70 5.03
CA GLN A 122 -17.58 -4.01 6.46
C GLN A 122 -16.74 -2.99 7.24
N SER A 123 -15.52 -2.69 6.78
CA SER A 123 -14.63 -1.71 7.43
C SER A 123 -15.23 -0.31 7.44
N ALA A 124 -15.80 0.14 6.31
CA ALA A 124 -16.46 1.43 6.21
C ALA A 124 -17.69 1.53 7.13
N ALA A 125 -18.56 0.51 7.13
CA ALA A 125 -19.73 0.47 8.00
C ALA A 125 -19.36 0.40 9.49
N LEU A 126 -18.27 -0.30 9.84
CA LEU A 126 -17.77 -0.35 11.20
C LEU A 126 -17.23 1.01 11.65
N ALA A 127 -16.50 1.72 10.78
CA ALA A 127 -16.02 3.07 11.06
C ALA A 127 -17.18 4.02 11.33
N GLU A 128 -18.20 4.04 10.46
CA GLU A 128 -19.40 4.86 10.62
C GLU A 128 -20.12 4.56 11.95
N LYS A 129 -20.24 3.29 12.34
CA LYS A 129 -20.85 2.90 13.61
C LYS A 129 -20.05 3.36 14.82
N LYS A 130 -18.71 3.27 14.75
CA LYS A 130 -17.83 3.79 15.81
C LYS A 130 -18.00 5.29 15.96
N ASP A 131 -18.03 6.04 14.86
CA ASP A 131 -18.23 7.49 14.89
C ASP A 131 -19.59 7.87 15.49
N LYS A 132 -20.66 7.16 15.11
CA LYS A 132 -21.99 7.32 15.71
C LYS A 132 -21.99 7.04 17.21
N ALA A 133 -21.31 5.98 17.64
CA ALA A 133 -21.22 5.62 19.05
C ALA A 133 -20.42 6.67 19.86
N ILE A 134 -19.28 7.13 19.31
CA ILE A 134 -18.46 8.18 19.91
C ILE A 134 -19.24 9.48 20.02
N ASN A 135 -19.93 9.89 18.96
CA ASN A 135 -20.72 11.12 18.96
C ASN A 135 -21.85 11.05 20.00
N LYS A 136 -22.57 9.93 20.05
CA LYS A 136 -23.62 9.72 21.06
C LYS A 136 -23.07 9.76 22.49
N TRP A 137 -21.92 9.12 22.71
CA TRP A 137 -21.24 9.16 23.99
C TRP A 137 -20.80 10.58 24.35
N PHE A 138 -20.22 11.32 23.41
CA PHE A 138 -19.75 12.69 23.60
C PHE A 138 -20.89 13.64 24.02
N ILE A 139 -22.03 13.60 23.31
CA ILE A 139 -23.20 14.43 23.64
C ILE A 139 -23.73 14.12 25.05
N LYS A 140 -23.74 12.84 25.46
CA LYS A 140 -24.16 12.44 26.80
C LYS A 140 -23.14 12.89 27.86
N ALA A 141 -21.86 12.57 27.65
CA ALA A 141 -20.80 12.91 28.60
C ALA A 141 -20.74 14.41 28.88
N ARG A 142 -20.95 15.25 27.85
CA ARG A 142 -21.04 16.71 27.98
C ARG A 142 -22.11 17.17 28.98
N GLN A 143 -23.22 16.45 29.13
CA GLN A 143 -24.28 16.79 30.09
C GLN A 143 -23.91 16.43 31.53
N ASP A 144 -23.01 15.46 31.71
CA ASP A 144 -22.60 14.94 33.01
C ASP A 144 -21.40 15.70 33.61
N VAL A 145 -20.71 16.54 32.82
CA VAL A 145 -19.55 17.33 33.27
C VAL A 145 -19.86 18.83 33.30
N PHE A 146 -19.36 19.52 34.32
CA PHE A 146 -19.43 20.98 34.40
C PHE A 146 -18.37 21.61 33.49
N ILE A 147 -18.81 22.28 32.43
CA ILE A 147 -17.96 23.00 31.48
C ILE A 147 -18.19 24.50 31.69
N ASN A 148 -17.14 25.23 32.08
CA ASN A 148 -17.15 26.69 32.17
C ASN A 148 -16.29 27.25 31.03
N ILE A 149 -16.87 28.09 30.19
CA ILE A 149 -16.18 28.78 29.09
C ILE A 149 -16.11 30.26 29.46
N ASP A 150 -14.92 30.84 29.35
CA ASP A 150 -14.71 32.26 29.57
C ASP A 150 -15.51 33.08 28.54
N SER A 151 -16.20 34.12 29.00
CA SER A 151 -17.13 34.92 28.20
C SER A 151 -16.48 35.59 26.98
N THR A 152 -15.16 35.77 27.00
CA THR A 152 -14.41 36.25 25.83
C THR A 152 -14.54 35.33 24.61
N TYR A 153 -14.90 34.05 24.79
CA TYR A 153 -15.06 33.04 23.74
C TYR A 153 -16.51 32.72 23.37
N ASP A 154 -17.51 33.44 23.91
CA ASP A 154 -18.93 33.18 23.62
C ASP A 154 -19.27 33.33 22.13
N HIS A 155 -18.58 34.24 21.44
CA HIS A 155 -18.73 34.47 20.00
C HIS A 155 -18.31 33.26 19.13
N CYS A 156 -17.49 32.35 19.67
CA CYS A 156 -17.00 31.17 18.95
C CYS A 156 -17.99 30.00 18.96
N LYS A 157 -19.02 30.01 19.82
CA LYS A 157 -20.05 28.95 19.90
C LYS A 157 -19.46 27.53 19.95
N ILE A 158 -18.39 27.35 20.73
CA ILE A 158 -17.53 26.15 20.73
C ILE A 158 -18.28 24.87 21.12
N LEU A 159 -19.43 25.00 21.78
CA LEU A 159 -20.27 23.90 22.24
C LEU A 159 -21.56 23.69 21.42
N GLU A 160 -21.82 24.51 20.40
CA GLU A 160 -22.95 24.31 19.47
C GLU A 160 -22.60 23.31 18.35
#